data_AF-A0A8S2TQP1-F1
#
_entry.id   AF-A0A8S2TQP1-F1
#
_cell.length_a   1.000
_cell.length_b   1.000
_cell.length_c   1.000
_cell.angle_alpha   90.00
_cell.angle_beta   90.00
_cell.angle_gamma   90.00
#
_symmetry.space_group_name_H-M   'P 1'
#
loop_
_entity.id
_entity.type
_entity.pdbx_description
1 polymer ?
#
loop_
_entity_poly.entity_id
_entity_poly.type
_entity_poly.pdbx_seq_one_letter_code
_entity_poly.pdbx_strand_id
1 'polypeptide(L)'
;MFGNETLPKDVLEYVVFERVLTFSHSQWRVHSKILPSWLPPSDPLLYTFEKPDIKYIDEDTPTDAVEDEKKRDQIAKEQETTTRTMPGPSELKTPLPTLSDISQHNRKRTIGYS
;
A
#
# COMPACT_ATOMS: atom_id res chain seq x y z
N MET A 1 -11.09 1.26 18.49
CA MET A 1 -11.58 2.04 19.64
C MET A 1 -11.71 1.09 20.83
N PHE A 2 -11.33 1.50 22.04
CA PHE A 2 -11.19 0.64 23.22
C PHE A 2 -11.59 1.40 24.49
N GLY A 3 -12.04 0.69 25.52
CA GLY A 3 -12.42 1.26 26.82
C GLY A 3 -13.87 1.74 26.91
N ASN A 4 -14.29 2.11 28.13
CA ASN A 4 -15.57 2.75 28.43
C ASN A 4 -15.30 3.98 29.32
N GLU A 5 -15.74 5.15 28.87
CA GLU A 5 -15.52 6.43 29.58
C GLU A 5 -16.30 6.52 30.91
N THR A 6 -17.45 5.86 31.00
CA THR A 6 -18.33 5.94 32.18
C THR A 6 -17.90 5.03 33.33
N LEU A 7 -17.09 4.01 33.06
CA LEU A 7 -16.66 3.02 34.06
C LEU A 7 -15.18 3.18 34.38
N PRO A 8 -14.82 3.73 35.56
CA PRO A 8 -13.43 3.78 35.98
C PRO A 8 -12.90 2.38 36.29
N LYS A 9 -11.59 2.18 36.08
CA LYS A 9 -10.89 0.93 36.40
C LYS A 9 -9.69 1.20 37.29
N ASP A 10 -9.43 0.28 38.21
CA ASP A 10 -8.23 0.31 39.03
C ASP A 10 -7.02 -0.08 38.19
N VAL A 11 -5.97 0.75 38.27
CA VAL A 11 -4.78 0.63 37.42
C VAL A 11 -3.53 0.84 38.30
N LEU A 12 -2.62 -0.14 38.27
CA LEU A 12 -1.33 -0.06 38.93
C LEU A 12 -0.21 0.00 37.88
N GLU A 13 0.55 1.10 37.89
CA GLU A 13 1.59 1.38 36.90
C GLU A 13 2.84 1.95 37.56
N TYR A 14 3.99 1.48 37.10
CA TYR A 14 5.29 1.98 37.55
C TYR A 14 5.86 2.92 36.48
N VAL A 15 5.81 4.22 36.75
CA VAL A 15 6.31 5.27 35.84
C VAL A 15 7.72 5.69 36.23
N VAL A 16 8.63 5.66 35.28
CA VAL A 16 10.02 6.10 35.44
C VAL A 16 10.13 7.55 35.00
N PHE A 17 10.71 8.38 35.85
CA PHE A 17 11.03 9.77 35.54
C PHE A 17 12.54 9.94 35.40
N GLU A 18 12.96 10.78 34.45
CA GLU A 18 14.36 11.18 34.28
C GLU A 18 14.51 12.70 34.34
N ARG A 19 15.71 13.14 34.74
CA ARG A 19 16.12 14.54 34.69
C ARG A 19 17.62 14.64 34.43
N VAL A 20 18.00 15.53 33.52
CA VAL A 20 19.42 15.82 33.28
C VAL A 20 19.92 16.75 34.39
N LEU A 21 20.89 16.28 35.18
CA LEU A 21 21.37 17.03 36.35
C LEU A 21 22.33 18.17 35.98
N THR A 22 22.92 18.13 34.80
CA THR A 22 23.91 19.12 34.33
C THR A 22 23.31 20.50 34.08
N PHE A 23 22.02 20.58 33.76
CA PHE A 23 21.34 21.85 33.48
C PHE A 23 20.45 22.26 34.66
N SER A 24 20.64 23.49 35.14
CA SER A 24 19.89 24.10 36.24
C SER A 24 18.38 24.15 36.01
N HIS A 25 17.94 24.28 34.76
CA HIS A 25 16.53 24.41 34.39
C HIS A 25 15.92 23.11 33.85
N SER A 26 16.60 21.97 34.04
CA SER A 26 16.02 20.69 33.63
C SER A 26 14.79 20.34 34.44
N GLN A 27 13.75 19.94 33.72
CA GLN A 27 12.51 19.44 34.30
C GLN A 27 12.51 17.91 34.31
N TRP A 28 11.73 17.33 35.24
CA TRP A 28 11.45 15.90 35.22
C TRP A 28 10.56 15.56 34.03
N ARG A 29 10.96 14.56 33.26
CA ARG A 29 10.18 14.02 32.13
C ARG A 29 9.88 12.56 32.38
N VAL A 30 8.72 12.10 31.91
CA VAL A 30 8.43 10.68 31.85
C VAL A 30 9.40 10.04 30.87
N HIS A 31 10.10 9.00 31.33
CA HIS A 31 11.11 8.29 30.55
C HIS A 31 10.53 6.99 29.99
N SER A 32 9.99 6.15 30.87
CA SER A 32 9.45 4.85 30.48
C SER A 32 8.42 4.34 31.50
N LYS A 33 7.76 3.24 31.13
CA LYS A 33 6.82 2.53 31.98
C LYS A 33 7.31 1.10 32.16
N ILE A 34 7.32 0.61 33.40
CA ILE A 34 7.69 -0.76 33.71
C ILE A 34 6.42 -1.61 33.74
N LEU A 35 6.40 -2.68 32.94
CA LEU A 35 5.35 -3.70 32.94
C LEU A 35 5.87 -4.93 33.70
N PRO A 36 5.32 -5.24 34.88
CA PRO A 36 5.74 -6.43 35.59
C PRO A 36 5.23 -7.70 34.88
N SER A 37 5.99 -8.78 34.96
CA SER A 37 5.63 -10.07 34.34
C SER A 37 4.36 -10.69 34.95
N TRP A 38 4.04 -10.33 36.19
CA TRP A 38 2.86 -10.78 36.92
C TRP A 38 1.65 -9.88 36.73
N LEU A 39 1.75 -8.80 35.93
CA LEU A 39 0.59 -7.96 35.63
C LEU A 39 -0.46 -8.81 34.91
N PRO A 40 -1.74 -8.75 35.32
CA PRO A 40 -2.80 -9.37 34.53
C PRO A 40 -2.81 -8.79 33.11
N PRO A 41 -3.22 -9.58 32.10
CA PRO A 41 -3.34 -9.09 30.74
C PRO A 41 -4.36 -7.95 30.66
N SER A 42 -4.10 -6.99 29.77
CA SER A 42 -5.04 -5.90 29.48
C SER A 42 -6.37 -6.45 28.94
N ASP A 43 -7.45 -5.69 29.13
CA ASP A 43 -8.75 -6.12 28.60
C ASP A 43 -8.69 -6.34 27.09
N PRO A 44 -9.43 -7.33 26.56
CA PRO A 44 -9.48 -7.59 25.15
C PRO A 44 -10.22 -6.47 24.40
N LEU A 45 -9.84 -6.27 23.14
CA LEU A 45 -10.61 -5.42 22.24
C LEU A 45 -11.95 -6.10 21.89
N LEU A 46 -12.98 -5.29 21.65
CA LEU A 46 -14.31 -5.77 21.25
C LEU A 46 -14.34 -6.29 19.79
N TYR A 47 -13.34 -5.94 18.99
CA TYR A 47 -13.22 -6.36 17.60
C TYR A 47 -12.37 -7.61 17.46
N THR A 48 -12.73 -8.45 16.50
CA THR A 48 -11.99 -9.65 16.13
C THR A 48 -10.84 -9.33 15.17
N PHE A 49 -9.74 -10.05 15.31
CA PHE A 49 -8.60 -9.98 14.40
C PHE A 49 -8.33 -11.36 13.79
N GLU A 50 -8.04 -11.39 12.50
CA GLU A 50 -7.53 -12.58 11.82
C GLU A 50 -5.99 -12.48 11.78
N LYS A 51 -5.32 -13.52 12.25
CA LYS A 51 -3.86 -13.62 12.13
C LYS A 51 -3.54 -14.17 10.74
N PRO A 52 -2.87 -13.43 9.84
CA PRO A 52 -2.58 -13.91 8.51
C PRO A 52 -1.54 -15.04 8.55
N ASP A 53 -1.74 -16.05 7.70
CA ASP A 53 -0.74 -17.07 7.45
C ASP A 53 0.38 -16.50 6.58
N ILE A 54 1.62 -16.62 7.07
CA ILE A 54 2.81 -16.20 6.33
C ILE A 54 3.10 -17.28 5.29
N LYS A 55 2.98 -16.94 4.01
CA LYS A 55 3.43 -17.81 2.91
C LYS A 55 4.95 -17.66 2.76
N TYR A 56 5.68 -18.73 2.99
CA TYR A 56 7.10 -18.79 2.63
C TYR A 56 7.21 -18.88 1.11
N ILE A 57 8.05 -18.02 0.52
CA ILE A 57 8.45 -18.15 -0.87
C ILE A 57 9.69 -19.05 -0.83
N ASP A 58 9.55 -20.28 -1.29
CA ASP A 58 10.72 -21.14 -1.48
C ASP A 58 11.50 -20.60 -2.69
N GLU A 59 12.76 -20.20 -2.49
CA GLU A 59 13.63 -19.60 -3.53
C GLU A 59 13.94 -20.55 -4.71
N ASP A 60 13.50 -21.81 -4.64
CA ASP A 60 13.78 -22.86 -5.62
C ASP A 60 12.65 -23.14 -6.62
N THR A 61 11.53 -22.41 -6.59
CA THR A 61 10.54 -22.45 -7.68
C THR A 61 10.69 -21.25 -8.62
N PRO A 62 11.06 -21.44 -9.90
CA PRO A 62 11.11 -20.36 -10.88
C PRO A 62 9.71 -19.78 -11.09
N THR A 63 9.47 -18.59 -10.53
CA THR A 63 8.20 -17.85 -10.61
C THR A 63 7.86 -17.40 -12.05
N ASP A 64 8.77 -17.57 -13.00
CA ASP A 64 8.58 -17.18 -14.39
C ASP A 64 7.75 -18.18 -15.22
N ALA A 65 7.47 -19.39 -14.71
CA ALA A 65 6.80 -20.44 -15.50
C ALA A 65 5.25 -20.40 -15.45
N VAL A 66 4.65 -19.82 -14.40
CA VAL A 66 3.18 -19.91 -14.18
C VAL A 66 2.42 -18.74 -14.83
N GLU A 67 3.07 -17.59 -15.05
CA GLU A 67 2.43 -16.44 -15.69
C GLU A 67 2.33 -16.57 -17.23
N ASP A 68 3.20 -17.37 -17.84
CA ASP A 68 3.25 -17.53 -19.30
C ASP A 68 2.15 -18.44 -19.84
N GLU A 69 1.78 -19.52 -19.13
CA GLU A 69 0.70 -20.41 -19.57
C GLU A 69 -0.65 -19.69 -19.54
N LYS A 70 -0.92 -18.91 -18.50
CA LYS A 70 -2.20 -18.20 -18.33
C LYS A 70 -2.39 -17.06 -19.35
N LYS A 71 -1.30 -16.43 -19.81
CA LYS A 71 -1.33 -15.45 -20.91
C LYS A 71 -1.51 -16.12 -22.27
N ARG A 72 -0.92 -17.30 -22.50
CA ARG A 72 -1.05 -18.05 -23.76
C ARG A 72 -2.47 -18.57 -23.99
N ASP A 73 -3.13 -19.06 -22.95
CA ASP A 73 -4.51 -19.55 -23.04
C ASP A 73 -5.52 -18.42 -23.34
N GLN A 74 -5.24 -17.19 -22.87
CA GLN A 74 -6.08 -16.03 -23.18
C GLN A 74 -5.90 -15.55 -24.62
N ILE A 75 -4.66 -15.57 -25.14
CA ILE A 75 -4.36 -15.18 -26.54
C ILE A 75 -4.94 -16.19 -27.53
N ALA A 76 -4.90 -17.50 -27.24
CA ALA A 76 -5.48 -18.52 -28.11
C ALA A 76 -7.01 -18.43 -28.19
N LYS A 77 -7.66 -18.04 -27.08
CA LYS A 77 -9.12 -17.91 -27.02
C LYS A 77 -9.64 -16.68 -27.76
N GLU A 78 -8.85 -15.60 -27.83
CA GLU A 78 -9.21 -14.40 -28.60
C GLU A 78 -9.08 -14.62 -30.13
N GLN A 79 -8.11 -15.42 -30.56
CA GLN A 79 -7.83 -15.65 -31.99
C GLN A 79 -8.87 -16.54 -32.70
N GLU A 80 -9.57 -17.42 -31.99
CA GLU A 80 -10.67 -18.20 -32.58
C GLU A 80 -11.96 -17.36 -32.77
N THR A 81 -12.15 -16.30 -31.99
CA THR A 81 -13.32 -15.40 -32.12
C THR A 81 -13.20 -14.36 -33.23
N THR A 82 -12.01 -14.07 -33.75
CA THR A 82 -11.81 -13.00 -34.75
C THR A 82 -11.77 -13.48 -36.21
N THR A 83 -11.79 -14.79 -36.48
CA THR A 83 -11.72 -15.32 -37.87
C THR A 83 -13.08 -15.63 -38.49
N ARG A 84 -14.19 -15.29 -37.82
CA ARG A 84 -15.54 -15.41 -38.40
C ARG A 84 -16.29 -14.09 -38.29
N THR A 85 -15.89 -13.10 -39.09
CA THR A 85 -16.74 -12.11 -39.81
C THR A 85 -15.82 -11.06 -40.44
N MET A 86 -15.65 -11.10 -41.75
CA MET A 86 -15.02 -10.01 -42.52
C MET A 86 -16.01 -8.84 -42.66
N PRO A 87 -15.66 -7.59 -42.35
CA PRO A 87 -16.33 -6.41 -42.90
C PRO A 87 -15.50 -5.80 -44.05
N GLY A 88 -16.22 -5.31 -45.07
CA GLY A 88 -15.67 -4.73 -46.30
C GLY A 88 -15.06 -3.32 -46.14
N PRO A 89 -14.47 -2.78 -47.22
CA PRO A 89 -13.54 -1.65 -47.17
C PRO A 89 -14.29 -0.31 -47.18
N SER A 90 -14.88 0.09 -46.05
CA SER A 90 -15.70 1.33 -46.03
C SER A 90 -15.70 2.16 -44.75
N GLU A 91 -14.87 1.93 -43.73
CA GLU A 91 -14.91 2.75 -42.50
C GLU A 91 -13.54 2.97 -41.82
N LEU A 92 -12.64 3.72 -42.47
CA LEU A 92 -11.51 4.37 -41.80
C LEU A 92 -11.59 5.89 -42.03
N LYS A 93 -12.42 6.59 -41.24
CA LYS A 93 -12.44 8.05 -41.14
C LYS A 93 -11.55 8.53 -40.00
N THR A 94 -10.24 8.38 -40.16
CA THR A 94 -9.27 9.13 -39.36
C THR A 94 -8.12 9.54 -40.29
N PRO A 95 -7.95 10.84 -40.59
CA PRO A 95 -6.80 11.29 -41.36
C PRO A 95 -5.52 11.13 -40.52
N LEU A 96 -4.45 10.67 -41.15
CA LEU A 96 -3.11 10.61 -40.55
C LEU A 96 -2.67 12.03 -40.14
N PRO A 97 -2.07 12.21 -38.94
CA PRO A 97 -1.61 13.51 -38.48
C PRO A 97 -0.51 14.05 -39.39
N THR A 98 -0.55 15.36 -39.67
CA THR A 98 0.36 16.03 -40.59
C THR A 98 1.59 16.59 -39.86
N LEU A 99 2.72 16.79 -40.56
CA LEU A 99 3.98 17.24 -39.95
C LEU A 99 3.90 18.62 -39.25
N SER A 100 2.86 19.42 -39.54
CA SER A 100 2.54 20.66 -38.83
C SER A 100 2.03 20.43 -37.40
N ASP A 101 1.36 19.31 -37.15
CA ASP A 101 0.75 18.98 -35.84
C ASP A 101 1.83 18.63 -34.80
N ILE A 102 2.93 18.02 -35.24
CA ILE A 102 4.08 17.65 -34.40
C ILE A 102 4.90 18.89 -34.00
N SER A 103 4.98 19.90 -34.88
CA SER A 103 5.78 21.12 -34.64
C SER A 103 5.16 22.06 -33.61
N GLN A 104 3.82 22.10 -33.49
CA GLN A 104 3.16 22.96 -32.50
C GLN A 104 3.23 22.43 -31.06
N HIS A 105 3.44 21.13 -30.85
CA HIS A 105 3.55 20.55 -29.51
C HIS A 105 4.84 20.96 -28.78
N ASN A 106 5.92 21.26 -29.53
CA ASN A 106 7.22 21.60 -28.95
C ASN A 106 7.46 23.11 -28.74
N ARG A 107 6.56 24.00 -29.23
CA ARG A 107 6.66 25.45 -28.95
C ARG A 107 5.94 25.91 -27.68
N LYS A 108 5.11 25.06 -27.06
CA LYS A 108 4.34 25.43 -25.85
C LYS A 108 4.99 25.05 -24.52
N ARG A 109 6.25 24.56 -24.51
CA ARG A 109 6.96 24.14 -23.28
C ARG A 109 8.13 25.04 -22.85
N THR A 110 8.30 26.24 -23.41
CA THR A 110 9.49 27.09 -23.10
C THR A 110 9.17 28.52 -22.64
N ILE A 111 7.99 28.79 -22.09
CA ILE A 111 7.72 30.09 -21.46
C ILE A 111 6.96 29.85 -20.15
N GLY A 112 7.67 29.90 -19.02
CA GLY A 112 7.04 29.81 -17.70
C GLY A 112 7.92 29.39 -16.54
N TYR A 113 9.12 29.97 -16.39
CA TYR A 113 9.76 30.17 -15.09
C TYR A 113 10.51 31.50 -15.15
N SER A 114 9.89 32.54 -14.62
CA SER A 114 10.52 33.78 -14.13
C SER A 114 10.02 34.00 -12.72
#